data_AF-A0A7X9IVS9-F1
#
_entry.id   AF-A0A7X9IVS9-F1
#
_cell.length_a   1.000
_cell.length_b   1.000
_cell.length_c   1.000
_cell.angle_alpha   90.00
_cell.angle_beta   90.00
_cell.angle_gamma   90.00
#
_symmetry.space_group_name_H-M   'P 1'
#
loop_
_entity.id
_entity.type
_entity.pdbx_description
1 polymer ?
#
loop_
_entity_poly.entity_id
_entity_poly.type
_entity_poly.pdbx_seq_one_letter_code
_entity_poly.pdbx_strand_id
1 'polypeptide(L)'
;MPNLQLSTRCPAFLLPPARALLAAVLLACGGAAFPAPAHAQCDAPDILLFGMNIDPANPGGNPDAAALQAIGARWVRIEYKHWLGFPFYDPAIASRRSAGIRVLLLVDYSSLSTGKPRSDAGASEWTAYRAAFAAAVRDIAAHYGDGVDAWEVWNEPDLFDPGSGYDPGIPAEQFGPFLADAATAIRAHSTRPLIVGGLASGDATYYTRARTAAGGSLAYQGVGIHPYGQRAPDGWPDASWGFGDLSDLYDRYYAAAGLPLWVTELGTVDTARQADYLRNVYTLTRDSYLSRVPVVMWFCWSDAMVAPFGVLDAGGGRKPSYDAYAAVAPDWDPACGSTTPADADGDGWSPPADCDDGNAAVHPGATDACGNGIDEDCSGGDAACTPGADATFEFDPAAPTTGATVTCRVTDDYPHANVGLTPTGPTGAQPAAWGGVEDLGGGRWRWTWTFPVPAPGLYTVRFTADPGASTLYGETTLWVADPTSDADGDGSPAGADCDDHDPDRRPGLVEVCDGKDNDCDGLTDETCGADADADADADAVADGGDDDGGETTGDAAGDGDARADAPVVPIYVEDGCGCAAPARPRLGLPFLPLALAAAFLVRRRARNRPGRPRAAGEAPRRIISGRTSSPAPRA
;
A
#
# COMPACT_ATOMS: atom_id res chain seq x y z
N MET A 1 68.79 43.50 21.76
CA MET A 1 68.41 42.88 20.48
C MET A 1 69.28 41.63 20.34
N PRO A 2 68.82 40.41 20.03
CA PRO A 2 67.49 39.78 20.01
C PRO A 2 67.28 38.84 21.23
N ASN A 3 66.21 38.02 21.24
CA ASN A 3 65.99 36.78 22.03
C ASN A 3 66.27 36.73 23.54
N LEU A 4 65.28 36.33 24.33
CA LEU A 4 65.51 35.43 25.48
C LEU A 4 64.25 34.64 25.83
N GLN A 5 64.27 33.33 25.52
CA GLN A 5 63.58 32.33 26.34
C GLN A 5 64.31 32.21 27.69
N LEU A 6 63.57 32.10 28.79
CA LEU A 6 63.87 31.18 29.91
C LEU A 6 62.74 31.23 30.96
N SER A 7 61.97 30.14 30.99
CA SER A 7 61.70 29.31 32.18
C SER A 7 61.65 30.00 33.55
N THR A 8 60.53 29.85 34.28
CA THR A 8 60.49 28.96 35.45
C THR A 8 59.07 28.79 36.07
N ARG A 9 58.60 27.54 36.05
CA ARG A 9 57.90 26.78 37.11
C ARG A 9 56.38 26.95 37.35
N CYS A 10 55.63 25.95 36.84
CA CYS A 10 54.41 25.32 37.40
C CYS A 10 54.68 24.66 38.78
N PRO A 11 53.69 24.26 39.64
CA PRO A 11 52.51 23.41 39.33
C PRO A 11 51.22 23.76 40.15
N ALA A 12 50.04 23.13 40.11
CA ALA A 12 49.35 22.12 39.31
C ALA A 12 47.83 22.33 39.57
N PHE A 13 47.00 22.34 38.52
CA PHE A 13 45.54 22.19 38.64
C PHE A 13 45.16 20.82 38.06
N LEU A 14 44.60 19.96 38.91
CA LEU A 14 43.85 18.77 38.49
C LEU A 14 42.38 19.17 38.37
N LEU A 15 41.83 19.08 37.16
CA LEU A 15 40.39 19.12 36.88
C LEU A 15 39.87 17.68 36.80
N PRO A 16 38.67 17.41 37.33
CA PRO A 16 37.70 16.52 36.69
C PRO A 16 36.51 17.32 36.11
N PRO A 17 35.76 16.76 35.14
CA PRO A 17 34.93 17.52 34.21
C PRO A 17 33.54 17.85 34.76
N ALA A 18 33.03 18.99 34.29
CA ALA A 18 31.70 19.52 34.55
C ALA A 18 30.61 18.76 33.79
N ARG A 19 29.50 18.45 34.48
CA ARG A 19 28.16 18.31 33.89
C ARG A 19 27.09 18.35 34.98
N ALA A 20 26.77 19.55 35.45
CA ALA A 20 25.50 19.88 36.09
C ALA A 20 25.47 21.40 36.30
N LEU A 21 24.75 22.13 35.46
CA LEU A 21 24.04 23.37 35.78
C LEU A 21 23.61 24.04 34.46
N LEU A 22 22.38 23.76 34.04
CA LEU A 22 21.55 24.78 33.38
C LEU A 22 20.07 24.44 33.61
N ALA A 23 19.65 24.52 34.88
CA ALA A 23 18.25 24.50 35.27
C ALA A 23 18.07 25.55 36.36
N ALA A 24 17.98 26.82 35.94
CA ALA A 24 17.37 27.93 36.67
C ALA A 24 17.75 29.23 35.97
N VAL A 25 16.89 29.72 35.08
CA VAL A 25 16.48 31.12 34.88
C VAL A 25 15.62 31.08 33.61
N LEU A 26 14.29 31.06 33.81
CA LEU A 26 13.26 31.61 32.94
C LEU A 26 11.91 31.27 33.59
N LEU A 27 11.55 32.05 34.61
CA LEU A 27 10.15 32.24 35.00
C LEU A 27 9.84 33.74 34.82
N ALA A 28 8.58 34.02 34.43
CA ALA A 28 7.96 35.32 34.23
C ALA A 28 7.99 35.89 32.80
N CYS A 29 7.34 35.17 31.88
CA CYS A 29 6.34 35.77 31.00
C CYS A 29 5.14 34.80 30.98
N GLY A 30 3.95 35.29 31.25
CA GLY A 30 2.71 34.54 31.08
C GLY A 30 2.52 34.24 29.60
N GLY A 31 3.10 33.15 29.13
CA GLY A 31 2.79 32.58 27.84
C GLY A 31 1.48 31.80 28.00
N ALA A 32 0.46 32.19 27.25
CA ALA A 32 -0.57 31.24 26.87
C ALA A 32 0.16 29.98 26.39
N ALA A 33 -0.16 28.82 26.98
CA ALA A 33 0.34 27.56 26.47
C ALA A 33 -0.08 27.52 25.00
N PHE A 34 0.90 27.56 24.09
CA PHE A 34 0.63 27.23 22.71
C PHE A 34 0.01 25.83 22.74
N PRO A 35 -1.21 25.63 22.21
CA PRO A 35 -1.78 24.29 22.16
C PRO A 35 -0.75 23.40 21.46
N ALA A 36 -0.47 22.24 22.05
CA ALA A 36 0.33 21.22 21.36
C ALA A 36 -0.25 21.03 19.96
N PRO A 37 0.59 20.83 18.92
CA PRO A 37 0.09 20.59 17.57
C PRO A 37 -0.98 19.50 17.64
N ALA A 38 -2.10 19.69 16.93
CA ALA A 38 -3.31 18.89 17.12
C ALA A 38 -3.06 17.36 17.07
N HIS A 39 -2.09 16.92 16.27
CA HIS A 39 -1.65 15.52 16.20
C HIS A 39 -1.07 14.96 17.51
N ALA A 40 -0.41 15.76 18.35
CA ALA A 40 0.18 15.29 19.61
C ALA A 40 -0.89 14.90 20.66
N GLN A 41 -2.12 15.40 20.53
CA GLN A 41 -3.24 14.99 21.39
C GLN A 41 -3.79 13.63 20.95
N CYS A 42 -3.84 13.37 19.65
CA CYS A 42 -4.37 12.12 19.09
C CYS A 42 -3.51 10.89 19.40
N ASP A 43 -2.21 11.12 19.61
CA ASP A 43 -1.23 10.07 19.90
C ASP A 43 -0.93 9.93 21.41
N ALA A 44 -1.68 10.64 22.27
CA ALA A 44 -1.50 10.54 23.70
C ALA A 44 -1.78 9.10 24.17
N PRO A 45 -0.92 8.49 25.02
CA PRO A 45 -1.07 7.08 25.41
C PRO A 45 -2.42 6.76 26.05
N ASP A 46 -2.97 7.67 26.86
CA ASP A 46 -4.28 7.52 27.50
C ASP A 46 -5.44 7.61 26.52
N ILE A 47 -5.27 8.28 25.38
CA ILE A 47 -6.24 8.30 24.28
C ILE A 47 -6.14 7.02 23.44
N LEU A 48 -4.93 6.56 23.11
CA LEU A 48 -4.71 5.36 22.31
C LEU A 48 -5.07 4.05 23.04
N LEU A 49 -5.39 4.11 24.32
CA LEU A 49 -5.81 2.95 25.13
C LEU A 49 -7.07 2.26 24.58
N PHE A 50 -7.97 2.99 23.93
CA PHE A 50 -9.34 2.53 23.65
C PHE A 50 -9.44 1.87 22.28
N GLY A 51 -9.63 0.55 22.25
CA GLY A 51 -9.85 -0.22 21.04
C GLY A 51 -11.12 -1.07 21.06
N MET A 52 -11.51 -1.55 19.88
CA MET A 52 -12.70 -2.37 19.68
C MET A 52 -12.43 -3.52 18.69
N ASN A 53 -12.84 -4.73 19.03
CA ASN A 53 -12.90 -5.82 18.06
C ASN A 53 -14.15 -5.67 17.18
N ILE A 54 -13.94 -5.74 15.87
CA ILE A 54 -14.98 -5.69 14.84
C ILE A 54 -14.81 -6.86 13.88
N ASP A 55 -15.87 -7.22 13.16
CA ASP A 55 -15.78 -8.18 12.06
C ASP A 55 -16.45 -7.56 10.82
N PRO A 56 -15.66 -7.05 9.86
CA PRO A 56 -16.21 -6.44 8.65
C PRO A 56 -17.15 -7.37 7.86
N ALA A 57 -16.98 -8.69 7.98
CA ALA A 57 -17.83 -9.70 7.34
C ALA A 57 -19.17 -9.93 8.06
N ASN A 58 -19.32 -9.41 9.28
CA ASN A 58 -20.54 -9.50 10.05
C ASN A 58 -21.34 -8.19 9.93
N PRO A 59 -22.55 -8.20 9.35
CA PRO A 59 -23.35 -6.98 9.20
C PRO A 59 -23.67 -6.26 10.52
N GLY A 60 -23.77 -6.99 11.63
CA GLY A 60 -23.96 -6.40 12.96
C GLY A 60 -22.65 -6.08 13.68
N GLY A 61 -21.50 -6.54 13.15
CA GLY A 61 -20.16 -6.39 13.71
C GLY A 61 -19.26 -5.40 12.97
N ASN A 62 -19.79 -4.69 11.97
CA ASN A 62 -19.05 -3.77 11.10
C ASN A 62 -19.54 -2.31 11.24
N PRO A 63 -19.27 -1.63 12.38
CA PRO A 63 -19.68 -0.24 12.56
C PRO A 63 -18.95 0.71 11.62
N ASP A 64 -19.64 1.69 11.07
CA ASP A 64 -18.97 2.78 10.35
C ASP A 64 -18.02 3.59 11.25
N ALA A 65 -17.17 4.40 10.61
CA ALA A 65 -16.20 5.21 11.33
C ALA A 65 -16.86 6.21 12.30
N ALA A 66 -18.00 6.81 11.93
CA ALA A 66 -18.70 7.76 12.78
C ALA A 66 -19.20 7.11 14.09
N ALA A 67 -19.69 5.87 14.03
CA ALA A 67 -20.13 5.12 15.21
C ALA A 67 -18.96 4.77 16.14
N LEU A 68 -17.79 4.46 15.58
CA LEU A 68 -16.56 4.22 16.34
C LEU A 68 -16.02 5.50 16.99
N GLN A 69 -16.02 6.62 16.26
CA GLN A 69 -15.66 7.93 16.80
C GLN A 69 -16.62 8.35 17.92
N ALA A 70 -17.93 8.13 17.73
CA ALA A 70 -18.95 8.51 18.70
C ALA A 70 -18.86 7.74 20.03
N ILE A 71 -18.41 6.48 20.03
CA ILE A 71 -18.15 5.74 21.27
C ILE A 71 -16.76 6.04 21.86
N GLY A 72 -15.89 6.71 21.10
CA GLY A 72 -14.53 7.04 21.50
C GLY A 72 -13.47 5.96 21.20
N ALA A 73 -13.75 4.98 20.34
CA ALA A 73 -12.77 3.96 19.97
C ALA A 73 -11.67 4.57 19.07
N ARG A 74 -10.40 4.34 19.41
CA ARG A 74 -9.22 4.80 18.65
C ARG A 74 -8.56 3.71 17.82
N TRP A 75 -8.77 2.45 18.21
CA TRP A 75 -8.29 1.29 17.47
C TRP A 75 -9.45 0.39 17.06
N VAL A 76 -9.33 -0.23 15.90
CA VAL A 76 -10.06 -1.44 15.54
C VAL A 76 -9.11 -2.61 15.35
N ARG A 77 -9.56 -3.80 15.74
CA ARG A 77 -8.90 -5.06 15.43
C ARG A 77 -9.69 -5.81 14.37
N ILE A 78 -9.03 -6.21 13.30
CA ILE A 78 -9.64 -6.87 12.13
C ILE A 78 -8.85 -8.16 11.84
N GLU A 79 -9.55 -9.28 11.79
CA GLU A 79 -9.01 -10.57 11.30
C GLU A 79 -9.05 -10.60 9.77
N TYR A 80 -7.91 -10.87 9.13
CA TYR A 80 -7.83 -11.06 7.69
C TYR A 80 -8.15 -12.52 7.30
N LYS A 81 -9.26 -12.69 6.57
CA LYS A 81 -9.76 -14.00 6.09
C LYS A 81 -9.49 -14.15 4.59
N HIS A 82 -8.68 -15.12 4.21
CA HIS A 82 -8.21 -15.26 2.82
C HIS A 82 -9.33 -15.43 1.79
N TRP A 83 -10.48 -16.02 2.17
CA TRP A 83 -11.59 -16.26 1.26
C TRP A 83 -12.41 -15.02 0.92
N LEU A 84 -12.21 -13.91 1.64
CA LEU A 84 -12.81 -12.61 1.32
C LEU A 84 -11.90 -11.76 0.43
N GLY A 85 -10.58 -11.86 0.65
CA GLY A 85 -9.56 -11.21 -0.18
C GLY A 85 -9.46 -9.68 0.00
N PHE A 86 -8.49 -9.07 -0.67
CA PHE A 86 -8.22 -7.63 -0.56
C PHE A 86 -9.42 -6.74 -0.90
N PRO A 87 -10.16 -6.94 -2.02
CA PRO A 87 -11.25 -6.05 -2.41
C PRO A 87 -12.36 -5.92 -1.36
N PHE A 88 -12.51 -6.93 -0.50
CA PHE A 88 -13.45 -6.89 0.60
C PHE A 88 -12.96 -6.01 1.77
N TYR A 89 -11.67 -6.11 2.10
CA TYR A 89 -11.08 -5.45 3.27
C TYR A 89 -10.56 -4.05 2.99
N ASP A 90 -10.14 -3.75 1.77
CA ASP A 90 -9.60 -2.46 1.35
C ASP A 90 -10.51 -1.28 1.71
N PRO A 91 -11.81 -1.25 1.31
CA PRO A 91 -12.69 -0.15 1.70
C PRO A 91 -12.94 -0.10 3.21
N ALA A 92 -12.92 -1.25 3.90
CA ALA A 92 -13.14 -1.30 5.33
C ALA A 92 -11.97 -0.65 6.08
N ILE A 93 -10.72 -1.01 5.72
CA ILE A 93 -9.49 -0.48 6.33
C ILE A 93 -9.31 0.99 5.98
N ALA A 94 -9.44 1.35 4.69
CA ALA A 94 -9.32 2.73 4.21
C ALA A 94 -10.29 3.68 4.92
N SER A 95 -11.55 3.26 5.11
CA SER A 95 -12.55 4.07 5.80
C SER A 95 -12.22 4.35 7.27
N ARG A 96 -11.54 3.43 7.98
CA ARG A 96 -11.17 3.67 9.39
C ARG A 96 -9.97 4.59 9.48
N ARG A 97 -8.96 4.33 8.64
CA ARG A 97 -7.73 5.13 8.65
C ARG A 97 -7.95 6.57 8.20
N SER A 98 -8.73 6.78 7.14
CA SER A 98 -9.15 8.14 6.71
C SER A 98 -9.93 8.89 7.79
N ALA A 99 -10.62 8.16 8.67
CA ALA A 99 -11.31 8.73 9.83
C ALA A 99 -10.43 8.86 11.08
N GLY A 100 -9.12 8.60 10.99
CA GLY A 100 -8.19 8.68 12.12
C GLY A 100 -8.27 7.51 13.11
N ILE A 101 -9.01 6.45 12.78
CA ILE A 101 -9.11 5.24 13.58
C ILE A 101 -8.01 4.28 13.15
N ARG A 102 -7.18 3.87 14.10
CA ARG A 102 -6.04 3.01 13.85
C ARG A 102 -6.46 1.56 13.64
N VAL A 103 -5.78 0.85 12.74
CA VAL A 103 -6.08 -0.55 12.42
C VAL A 103 -4.96 -1.47 12.93
N LEU A 104 -5.32 -2.40 13.81
CA LEU A 104 -4.54 -3.61 14.10
C LEU A 104 -5.03 -4.74 13.20
N LEU A 105 -4.22 -5.10 12.21
CA LEU A 105 -4.54 -6.19 11.29
C LEU A 105 -3.98 -7.52 11.84
N LEU A 106 -4.86 -8.47 12.11
CA LEU A 106 -4.53 -9.81 12.55
C LEU A 106 -4.34 -10.73 11.33
N VAL A 107 -3.20 -11.43 11.31
CA VAL A 107 -2.93 -12.54 10.39
C VAL A 107 -2.76 -13.85 11.14
N ASP A 108 -3.54 -14.87 10.81
CA ASP A 108 -3.58 -16.14 11.52
C ASP A 108 -3.97 -17.34 10.62
N TYR A 109 -4.51 -18.41 11.20
CA TYR A 109 -4.95 -19.59 10.46
C TYR A 109 -6.05 -19.32 9.44
N SER A 110 -6.79 -18.21 9.52
CA SER A 110 -7.77 -17.78 8.53
C SER A 110 -7.13 -17.07 7.33
N SER A 111 -5.89 -16.59 7.47
CA SER A 111 -5.18 -15.82 6.44
C SER A 111 -4.51 -16.69 5.37
N LEU A 112 -4.56 -18.01 5.53
CA LEU A 112 -4.02 -18.98 4.58
C LEU A 112 -5.09 -20.01 4.19
N SER A 113 -5.17 -20.33 2.89
CA SER A 113 -6.14 -21.30 2.35
C SER A 113 -5.86 -22.76 2.69
N THR A 114 -4.60 -23.06 2.99
CA THR A 114 -4.23 -24.38 3.50
C THR A 114 -4.68 -24.52 4.94
N GLY A 115 -5.34 -25.63 5.27
CA GLY A 115 -5.77 -25.92 6.63
C GLY A 115 -4.57 -25.99 7.59
N LYS A 116 -4.69 -25.32 8.74
CA LYS A 116 -3.69 -25.40 9.82
C LYS A 116 -3.50 -26.85 10.29
N PRO A 117 -2.25 -27.30 10.53
CA PRO A 117 -1.99 -28.56 11.22
C PRO A 117 -2.66 -28.58 12.60
N ARG A 118 -3.06 -29.78 13.04
CA ARG A 118 -3.51 -29.97 14.43
C ARG A 118 -2.40 -29.60 15.40
N SER A 119 -2.75 -29.17 16.60
CA SER A 119 -1.77 -28.79 17.61
C SER A 119 -0.81 -29.92 18.01
N ASP A 120 -1.21 -31.17 17.79
CA ASP A 120 -0.44 -32.41 18.05
C ASP A 120 0.30 -32.97 16.81
N ALA A 121 0.32 -32.23 15.70
CA ALA A 121 0.99 -32.64 14.46
C ALA A 121 2.53 -32.70 14.58
N GLY A 122 3.15 -33.49 13.69
CA GLY A 122 4.60 -33.64 13.64
C GLY A 122 5.33 -32.39 13.12
N ALA A 123 6.62 -32.26 13.46
CA ALA A 123 7.43 -31.10 13.10
C ALA A 123 7.54 -30.83 11.59
N SER A 124 7.46 -31.88 10.74
CA SER A 124 7.49 -31.73 9.28
C SER A 124 6.25 -31.05 8.72
N GLU A 125 5.07 -31.31 9.29
CA GLU A 125 3.81 -30.67 8.89
C GLU A 125 3.83 -29.18 9.25
N TRP A 126 4.29 -28.87 10.47
CA TRP A 126 4.50 -27.49 10.89
C TRP A 126 5.52 -26.74 10.04
N THR A 127 6.60 -27.40 9.61
CA THR A 127 7.62 -26.78 8.74
C THR A 127 7.03 -26.39 7.38
N ALA A 128 6.24 -27.27 6.76
CA ALA A 128 5.60 -26.99 5.48
C ALA A 128 4.56 -25.87 5.62
N TYR A 129 3.72 -25.94 6.66
CA TYR A 129 2.70 -24.93 6.93
C TYR A 129 3.32 -23.55 7.20
N ARG A 130 4.44 -23.51 7.95
CA ARG A 130 5.16 -22.26 8.26
C ARG A 130 5.62 -21.53 7.00
N ALA A 131 6.18 -22.25 6.03
CA ALA A 131 6.63 -21.66 4.78
C ALA A 131 5.45 -21.09 3.96
N ALA A 132 4.33 -21.82 3.90
CA ALA A 132 3.12 -21.34 3.22
C ALA A 132 2.50 -20.13 3.92
N PHE A 133 2.48 -20.14 5.26
CA PHE A 133 1.97 -19.01 6.05
C PHE A 133 2.83 -17.77 5.87
N ALA A 134 4.16 -17.90 5.91
CA ALA A 134 5.07 -16.78 5.69
C ALA A 134 4.92 -16.18 4.28
N ALA A 135 4.66 -17.01 3.26
CA ALA A 135 4.37 -16.52 1.91
C ALA A 135 3.05 -15.73 1.87
N ALA A 136 1.96 -16.26 2.43
CA ALA A 136 0.68 -15.55 2.49
C ALA A 136 0.78 -14.23 3.27
N VAL A 137 1.48 -14.23 4.41
CA VAL A 137 1.73 -13.01 5.20
C VAL A 137 2.55 -11.99 4.41
N ARG A 138 3.54 -12.42 3.63
CA ARG A 138 4.29 -11.50 2.76
C ARG A 138 3.38 -10.86 1.72
N ASP A 139 2.50 -11.64 1.08
CA ASP A 139 1.62 -11.11 0.05
C ASP A 139 0.59 -10.12 0.65
N ILE A 140 0.05 -10.41 1.85
CA ILE A 140 -0.80 -9.47 2.60
C ILE A 140 -0.02 -8.21 3.02
N ALA A 141 1.24 -8.36 3.46
CA ALA A 141 2.09 -7.24 3.83
C ALA A 141 2.54 -6.40 2.63
N ALA A 142 2.73 -7.01 1.46
CA ALA A 142 3.02 -6.29 0.23
C ALA A 142 1.83 -5.40 -0.18
N HIS A 143 0.60 -5.89 0.03
CA HIS A 143 -0.62 -5.12 -0.24
C HIS A 143 -0.86 -4.01 0.78
N TYR A 144 -0.84 -4.33 2.08
CA TYR A 144 -1.19 -3.34 3.10
C TYR A 144 -0.01 -2.54 3.64
N GLY A 145 1.22 -3.04 3.66
CA GLY A 145 2.41 -2.33 4.14
C GLY A 145 2.19 -1.46 5.39
N ASP A 146 2.45 -0.16 5.26
CA ASP A 146 2.17 0.88 6.26
C ASP A 146 0.75 1.50 6.13
N GLY A 147 -0.06 0.92 5.24
CA GLY A 147 -1.49 1.10 5.08
C GLY A 147 -2.35 0.56 6.24
N VAL A 148 -1.73 -0.02 7.28
CA VAL A 148 -2.32 -0.34 8.60
C VAL A 148 -1.50 0.27 9.72
N ASP A 149 -1.93 0.22 10.98
CA ASP A 149 -1.25 0.90 12.09
C ASP A 149 -0.47 -0.04 13.02
N ALA A 150 -0.81 -1.32 13.02
CA ALA A 150 -0.05 -2.38 13.63
C ALA A 150 -0.44 -3.74 13.03
N TRP A 151 0.43 -4.73 13.22
CA TRP A 151 0.21 -6.11 12.81
C TRP A 151 0.17 -7.02 14.03
N GLU A 152 -0.83 -7.89 14.13
CA GLU A 152 -0.84 -8.99 15.10
C GLU A 152 -0.59 -10.31 14.38
N VAL A 153 0.39 -11.08 14.87
CA VAL A 153 0.72 -12.38 14.30
C VAL A 153 0.16 -13.49 15.17
N TRP A 154 -0.86 -14.14 14.62
CA TRP A 154 -1.61 -15.27 15.16
C TRP A 154 -2.68 -14.91 16.20
N ASN A 155 -3.71 -15.75 16.32
CA ASN A 155 -4.73 -15.66 17.37
C ASN A 155 -4.65 -16.88 18.30
N GLU A 156 -4.53 -16.66 19.61
CA GLU A 156 -4.60 -17.70 20.66
C GLU A 156 -3.69 -18.93 20.44
N PRO A 157 -2.39 -18.73 20.15
CA PRO A 157 -1.48 -19.84 19.84
C PRO A 157 -1.23 -20.79 21.02
N ASP A 158 -1.59 -20.39 22.24
CA ASP A 158 -1.39 -21.13 23.47
C ASP A 158 -2.64 -21.89 23.96
N LEU A 159 -3.72 -21.90 23.17
CA LEU A 159 -4.90 -22.74 23.41
C LEU A 159 -4.84 -24.03 22.59
N PHE A 160 -4.75 -25.16 23.29
CA PHE A 160 -4.65 -26.49 22.71
C PHE A 160 -5.94 -27.28 22.96
N ASP A 161 -6.72 -27.54 21.92
CA ASP A 161 -7.95 -28.32 22.05
C ASP A 161 -8.15 -29.28 20.85
N PRO A 162 -7.25 -30.26 20.68
CA PRO A 162 -7.23 -31.09 19.50
C PRO A 162 -8.54 -31.90 19.36
N GLY A 163 -9.34 -31.57 18.35
CA GLY A 163 -10.58 -32.26 18.00
C GLY A 163 -11.89 -31.56 18.40
N SER A 164 -11.83 -30.36 18.97
CA SER A 164 -13.03 -29.59 19.36
C SER A 164 -13.66 -28.76 18.23
N GLY A 165 -12.98 -28.66 17.08
CA GLY A 165 -13.38 -27.79 15.97
C GLY A 165 -12.81 -26.37 16.06
N TYR A 166 -12.25 -25.98 17.22
CA TYR A 166 -11.49 -24.75 17.42
C TYR A 166 -10.19 -25.09 18.14
N ASP A 167 -9.12 -25.30 17.37
CA ASP A 167 -7.80 -25.67 17.87
C ASP A 167 -6.75 -24.70 17.31
N PRO A 168 -6.71 -23.43 17.74
CA PRO A 168 -5.76 -22.44 17.22
C PRO A 168 -4.30 -22.74 17.60
N GLY A 169 -4.09 -23.67 18.54
CA GLY A 169 -2.82 -23.94 19.18
C GLY A 169 -1.66 -24.24 18.23
N ILE A 170 -0.53 -23.63 18.55
CA ILE A 170 0.79 -23.92 18.00
C ILE A 170 1.70 -24.25 19.19
N PRO A 171 2.43 -25.38 19.19
CA PRO A 171 3.45 -25.62 20.23
C PRO A 171 4.46 -24.47 20.25
N ALA A 172 4.85 -24.00 21.44
CA ALA A 172 5.74 -22.84 21.57
C ALA A 172 7.05 -23.00 20.77
N GLU A 173 7.55 -24.23 20.70
CA GLU A 173 8.76 -24.60 19.95
C GLU A 173 8.61 -24.43 18.43
N GLN A 174 7.39 -24.47 17.91
CA GLN A 174 7.07 -24.13 16.52
C GLN A 174 6.72 -22.65 16.38
N PHE A 175 6.02 -22.07 17.36
CA PHE A 175 5.54 -20.70 17.30
C PHE A 175 6.67 -19.66 17.24
N GLY A 176 7.79 -19.90 17.92
CA GLY A 176 8.98 -19.04 17.81
C GLY A 176 9.45 -18.82 16.37
N PRO A 177 9.77 -19.90 15.63
CA PRO A 177 10.07 -19.83 14.20
C PRO A 177 8.94 -19.20 13.36
N PHE A 178 7.66 -19.45 13.67
CA PHE A 178 6.54 -18.78 12.98
C PHE A 178 6.63 -17.26 13.11
N LEU A 179 6.84 -16.77 14.32
CA LEU A 179 6.97 -15.34 14.60
C LEU A 179 8.17 -14.74 13.86
N ALA A 180 9.30 -15.45 13.78
CA ALA A 180 10.49 -14.97 13.08
C ALA A 180 10.28 -14.86 11.56
N ASP A 181 9.67 -15.87 10.94
CA ASP A 181 9.39 -15.88 9.50
C ASP A 181 8.34 -14.81 9.13
N ALA A 182 7.26 -14.69 9.93
CA ALA A 182 6.24 -13.67 9.75
C ALA A 182 6.80 -12.24 9.93
N ALA A 183 7.64 -12.02 10.94
CA ALA A 183 8.28 -10.71 11.12
C ALA A 183 9.17 -10.34 9.92
N THR A 184 9.89 -11.31 9.36
CA THR A 184 10.70 -11.10 8.16
C THR A 184 9.83 -10.73 6.95
N ALA A 185 8.73 -11.46 6.75
CA ALA A 185 7.77 -11.19 5.68
C ALA A 185 7.15 -9.80 5.77
N ILE A 186 6.68 -9.40 6.97
CA ILE A 186 6.05 -8.09 7.17
C ILE A 186 7.06 -6.96 7.05
N ARG A 187 8.27 -7.12 7.63
CA ARG A 187 9.30 -6.07 7.62
C ARG A 187 9.88 -5.77 6.24
N ALA A 188 9.65 -6.63 5.25
CA ALA A 188 9.97 -6.33 3.86
C ALA A 188 9.11 -5.20 3.27
N HIS A 189 7.93 -4.95 3.85
CA HIS A 189 6.93 -4.01 3.31
C HIS A 189 6.36 -3.03 4.35
N SER A 190 6.62 -3.24 5.65
CA SER A 190 6.06 -2.41 6.71
C SER A 190 7.04 -2.08 7.83
N THR A 191 6.99 -0.82 8.27
CA THR A 191 7.69 -0.27 9.45
C THR A 191 6.83 -0.29 10.72
N ARG A 192 5.54 -0.64 10.61
CA ARG A 192 4.56 -0.59 11.71
C ARG A 192 4.84 -1.60 12.83
N PRO A 193 4.42 -1.34 14.07
CA PRO A 193 4.62 -2.26 15.19
C PRO A 193 4.11 -3.69 14.91
N LEU A 194 4.91 -4.68 15.29
CA LEU A 194 4.53 -6.10 15.31
C LEU A 194 4.16 -6.54 16.73
N ILE A 195 2.99 -7.14 16.86
CA ILE A 195 2.43 -7.65 18.11
C ILE A 195 2.36 -9.18 18.03
N VAL A 196 2.90 -9.85 19.05
CA VAL A 196 2.79 -11.31 19.17
C VAL A 196 1.35 -11.66 19.51
N GLY A 197 0.77 -12.65 18.83
CA GLY A 197 -0.65 -12.98 18.94
C GLY A 197 -1.22 -13.18 20.33
N GLY A 198 -2.47 -12.75 20.52
CA GLY A 198 -3.28 -12.78 21.74
C GLY A 198 -3.21 -14.07 22.55
N LEU A 199 -2.33 -14.10 23.55
CA LEU A 199 -2.13 -15.26 24.44
C LEU A 199 -3.30 -15.37 25.44
N ALA A 200 -3.96 -16.52 25.48
CA ALA A 200 -5.21 -16.71 26.21
C ALA A 200 -5.12 -17.73 27.37
N SER A 201 -4.04 -18.52 27.45
CA SER A 201 -3.92 -19.57 28.46
C SER A 201 -3.64 -19.07 29.88
N GLY A 202 -3.14 -17.84 30.01
CA GLY A 202 -2.58 -17.30 31.25
C GLY A 202 -1.17 -17.79 31.59
N ASP A 203 -0.57 -18.66 30.77
CA ASP A 203 0.81 -19.13 30.89
C ASP A 203 1.79 -18.10 30.28
N ALA A 204 2.29 -17.19 31.11
CA ALA A 204 3.31 -16.22 30.73
C ALA A 204 4.63 -16.87 30.23
N THR A 205 4.88 -18.15 30.55
CA THR A 205 6.09 -18.85 30.10
C THR A 205 6.02 -19.29 28.64
N TYR A 206 4.83 -19.34 28.05
CA TYR A 206 4.62 -19.74 26.65
C TYR A 206 5.46 -18.86 25.70
N TYR A 207 5.35 -17.54 25.83
CA TYR A 207 6.14 -16.61 25.01
C TYR A 207 7.65 -16.76 25.23
N THR A 208 8.09 -17.00 26.47
CA THR A 208 9.52 -17.21 26.76
C THR A 208 10.07 -18.45 26.04
N ARG A 209 9.27 -19.53 25.98
CA ARG A 209 9.62 -20.73 25.23
C ARG A 209 9.66 -20.48 23.72
N ALA A 210 8.68 -19.76 23.18
CA ALA A 210 8.66 -19.38 21.77
C ALA A 210 9.87 -18.51 21.39
N ARG A 211 10.19 -17.47 22.18
CA ARG A 211 11.38 -16.64 21.99
C ARG A 211 12.66 -17.48 22.04
N THR A 212 12.76 -18.43 22.96
CA THR A 212 13.92 -19.34 23.06
C THR A 212 14.06 -20.20 21.81
N ALA A 213 12.95 -20.74 21.29
CA ALA A 213 12.93 -21.53 20.07
C ALA A 213 13.33 -20.73 18.82
N ALA A 214 13.09 -19.41 18.83
CA ALA A 214 13.54 -18.48 17.79
C ALA A 214 15.01 -18.04 17.94
N GLY A 215 15.78 -18.61 18.88
CA GLY A 215 17.18 -18.22 19.10
C GLY A 215 17.37 -17.08 20.11
N GLY A 216 16.32 -16.72 20.86
CA GLY A 216 16.39 -15.79 22.00
C GLY A 216 16.00 -14.34 21.69
N SER A 217 15.81 -13.98 20.42
CA SER A 217 15.38 -12.64 20.00
C SER A 217 14.26 -12.72 18.97
N LEU A 218 13.27 -11.84 19.10
CA LEU A 218 12.15 -11.68 18.18
C LEU A 218 11.92 -10.18 17.97
N ALA A 219 11.78 -9.75 16.70
CA ALA A 219 11.68 -8.33 16.31
C ALA A 219 10.28 -7.73 16.55
N TYR A 220 9.67 -8.02 17.69
CA TYR A 220 8.31 -7.59 18.05
C TYR A 220 8.35 -6.45 19.07
N GLN A 221 7.35 -5.58 19.01
CA GLN A 221 7.22 -4.39 19.85
C GLN A 221 6.21 -4.57 20.98
N GLY A 222 5.39 -5.63 20.94
CA GLY A 222 4.46 -5.95 22.01
C GLY A 222 4.02 -7.41 22.01
N VAL A 223 3.35 -7.80 23.10
CA VAL A 223 2.72 -9.12 23.26
C VAL A 223 1.23 -8.95 23.52
N GLY A 224 0.42 -9.49 22.61
CA GLY A 224 -1.03 -9.61 22.74
C GLY A 224 -1.41 -10.59 23.85
N ILE A 225 -2.43 -10.27 24.64
CA ILE A 225 -3.02 -11.16 25.65
C ILE A 225 -4.54 -11.05 25.65
N HIS A 226 -5.21 -12.16 25.96
CA HIS A 226 -6.68 -12.28 26.08
C HIS A 226 -7.08 -12.65 27.53
N PRO A 227 -7.12 -11.68 28.46
CA PRO A 227 -7.32 -11.92 29.89
C PRO A 227 -8.79 -12.18 30.26
N TYR A 228 -9.47 -13.05 29.53
CA TYR A 228 -10.85 -13.41 29.82
C TYR A 228 -10.98 -14.03 31.23
N GLY A 229 -12.01 -13.58 31.96
CA GLY A 229 -12.30 -14.07 33.31
C GLY A 229 -11.31 -13.61 34.39
N GLN A 230 -10.44 -12.63 34.13
CA GLN A 230 -9.67 -11.98 35.19
C GLN A 230 -10.48 -10.88 35.88
N ARG A 231 -10.31 -10.71 37.17
CA ARG A 231 -10.99 -9.69 37.98
C ARG A 231 -10.34 -8.34 37.81
N ALA A 232 -11.17 -7.32 37.62
CA ALA A 232 -10.75 -5.92 37.60
C ALA A 232 -11.77 -5.08 38.39
N PRO A 233 -11.34 -4.24 39.34
CA PRO A 233 -10.02 -4.29 39.99
C PRO A 233 -9.83 -5.59 40.78
N ASP A 234 -8.67 -5.76 41.41
CA ASP A 234 -8.36 -6.95 42.19
C ASP A 234 -9.41 -7.21 43.29
N GLY A 235 -9.83 -8.47 43.41
CA GLY A 235 -10.86 -8.88 44.36
C GLY A 235 -12.30 -8.47 44.02
N TRP A 236 -12.54 -7.72 42.94
CA TRP A 236 -13.88 -7.42 42.44
C TRP A 236 -14.41 -8.53 41.51
N PRO A 237 -15.72 -8.83 41.49
CA PRO A 237 -16.73 -8.40 42.45
C PRO A 237 -16.59 -9.12 43.80
N ASP A 238 -16.03 -10.33 43.77
CA ASP A 238 -15.68 -11.15 44.91
C ASP A 238 -14.70 -12.26 44.45
N ALA A 239 -14.10 -12.97 45.40
CA ALA A 239 -13.08 -13.98 45.12
C ALA A 239 -13.59 -15.21 44.34
N SER A 240 -14.90 -15.43 44.24
CA SER A 240 -15.48 -16.57 43.51
C SER A 240 -15.75 -16.28 42.04
N TRP A 241 -15.64 -15.03 41.61
CA TRP A 241 -15.81 -14.62 40.22
C TRP A 241 -14.47 -14.68 39.48
N GLY A 242 -14.48 -15.25 38.27
CA GLY A 242 -13.28 -15.31 37.43
C GLY A 242 -12.20 -16.29 37.94
N PHE A 243 -10.99 -16.14 37.40
CA PHE A 243 -9.87 -17.08 37.56
C PHE A 243 -8.64 -16.49 38.27
N GLY A 244 -8.63 -15.19 38.52
CA GLY A 244 -7.47 -14.47 39.01
C GLY A 244 -7.71 -12.96 38.95
N ASP A 245 -6.71 -12.19 39.33
CA ASP A 245 -6.75 -10.73 39.26
C ASP A 245 -5.99 -10.25 38.02
N LEU A 246 -6.52 -9.22 37.36
CA LEU A 246 -5.97 -8.70 36.10
C LEU A 246 -4.58 -8.08 36.30
N SER A 247 -4.35 -7.44 37.45
CA SER A 247 -3.06 -6.86 37.84
C SER A 247 -1.93 -7.91 37.87
N ASP A 248 -2.17 -9.06 38.53
CA ASP A 248 -1.24 -10.17 38.62
C ASP A 248 -0.93 -10.74 37.24
N LEU A 249 -1.96 -10.89 36.40
CA LEU A 249 -1.76 -11.38 35.04
C LEU A 249 -0.88 -10.41 34.22
N TYR A 250 -1.14 -9.10 34.29
CA TYR A 250 -0.31 -8.09 33.65
C TYR A 250 1.13 -8.14 34.15
N ASP A 251 1.35 -8.21 35.45
CA ASP A 251 2.69 -8.25 36.03
C ASP A 251 3.45 -9.52 35.60
N ARG A 252 2.79 -10.69 35.56
CA ARG A 252 3.41 -11.94 35.12
C ARG A 252 3.79 -11.92 33.64
N TYR A 253 2.90 -11.48 32.76
CA TYR A 253 3.20 -11.40 31.33
C TYR A 253 4.27 -10.36 31.03
N TYR A 254 4.19 -9.18 31.64
CA TYR A 254 5.18 -8.13 31.45
C TYR A 254 6.57 -8.58 31.95
N ALA A 255 6.64 -9.24 33.11
CA ALA A 255 7.89 -9.79 33.63
C ALA A 255 8.50 -10.88 32.73
N ALA A 256 7.67 -11.74 32.12
CA ALA A 256 8.14 -12.81 31.24
C ALA A 256 8.57 -12.29 29.86
N ALA A 257 7.79 -11.37 29.29
CA ALA A 257 8.02 -10.83 27.95
C ALA A 257 9.12 -9.78 27.93
N GLY A 258 9.10 -8.84 28.89
CA GLY A 258 9.92 -7.63 28.86
C GLY A 258 9.51 -6.65 27.75
N LEU A 259 8.28 -6.76 27.24
CA LEU A 259 7.68 -5.93 26.20
C LEU A 259 6.35 -5.36 26.69
N PRO A 260 5.89 -4.21 26.15
CA PRO A 260 4.52 -3.75 26.34
C PRO A 260 3.49 -4.83 26.00
N LEU A 261 2.43 -4.92 26.78
CA LEU A 261 1.32 -5.83 26.56
C LEU A 261 0.20 -5.11 25.80
N TRP A 262 -0.38 -5.79 24.83
CA TRP A 262 -1.59 -5.32 24.17
C TRP A 262 -2.72 -6.24 24.62
N VAL A 263 -3.78 -5.69 25.19
CA VAL A 263 -4.98 -6.50 25.42
C VAL A 263 -5.77 -6.48 24.13
N THR A 264 -5.55 -7.47 23.27
CA THR A 264 -6.14 -7.53 21.92
C THR A 264 -7.56 -8.10 21.93
N GLU A 265 -7.95 -8.77 23.01
CA GLU A 265 -9.34 -9.08 23.33
C GLU A 265 -9.57 -9.10 24.83
N LEU A 266 -10.72 -8.63 25.28
CA LEU A 266 -11.25 -8.95 26.60
C LEU A 266 -12.76 -8.76 26.64
N GLY A 267 -13.41 -9.41 27.58
CA GLY A 267 -14.83 -9.21 27.83
C GLY A 267 -15.33 -10.07 28.98
N THR A 268 -16.64 -10.08 29.18
CA THR A 268 -17.28 -10.98 30.14
C THR A 268 -18.62 -11.44 29.63
N VAL A 269 -18.94 -12.70 29.96
CA VAL A 269 -20.25 -13.32 29.71
C VAL A 269 -21.28 -12.94 30.79
N ASP A 270 -20.83 -12.33 31.90
CA ASP A 270 -21.71 -11.85 32.96
C ASP A 270 -22.34 -10.51 32.56
N THR A 271 -23.47 -10.59 31.84
CA THR A 271 -24.17 -9.42 31.30
C THR A 271 -24.67 -8.45 32.38
N ALA A 272 -24.94 -8.95 33.60
CA ALA A 272 -25.37 -8.11 34.71
C ALA A 272 -24.26 -7.19 35.22
N ARG A 273 -23.00 -7.61 35.06
CA ARG A 273 -21.82 -6.87 35.52
C ARG A 273 -20.94 -6.33 34.40
N GLN A 274 -21.32 -6.54 33.14
CA GLN A 274 -20.49 -6.20 31.98
C GLN A 274 -20.08 -4.73 31.94
N ALA A 275 -21.01 -3.81 32.21
CA ALA A 275 -20.73 -2.36 32.22
C ALA A 275 -19.75 -1.97 33.33
N ASP A 276 -19.91 -2.51 34.54
CA ASP A 276 -19.01 -2.22 35.66
C ASP A 276 -17.63 -2.84 35.45
N TYR A 277 -17.57 -4.07 34.95
CA TYR A 277 -16.31 -4.72 34.58
C TYR A 277 -15.56 -3.92 33.53
N LEU A 278 -16.24 -3.43 32.50
CA LEU A 278 -15.66 -2.57 31.47
C LEU A 278 -15.02 -1.32 32.08
N ARG A 279 -15.76 -0.56 32.91
CA ARG A 279 -15.23 0.63 33.58
C ARG A 279 -14.00 0.30 34.42
N ASN A 280 -14.06 -0.80 35.15
CA ASN A 280 -12.97 -1.21 36.03
C ASN A 280 -11.70 -1.58 35.27
N VAL A 281 -11.82 -2.31 34.16
CA VAL A 281 -10.67 -2.68 33.31
C VAL A 281 -9.99 -1.42 32.78
N TYR A 282 -10.73 -0.53 32.13
CA TYR A 282 -10.14 0.68 31.54
C TYR A 282 -9.57 1.62 32.60
N THR A 283 -10.23 1.75 33.77
CA THR A 283 -9.73 2.59 34.87
C THR A 283 -8.46 2.01 35.48
N LEU A 284 -8.43 0.71 35.80
CA LEU A 284 -7.24 0.04 36.32
C LEU A 284 -6.07 0.19 35.35
N THR A 285 -6.32 -0.07 34.06
CA THR A 285 -5.26 -0.03 33.05
C THR A 285 -4.74 1.38 32.85
N ARG A 286 -5.62 2.37 32.65
CA ARG A 286 -5.23 3.77 32.46
C ARG A 286 -4.46 4.32 33.66
N ASP A 287 -4.94 4.07 34.87
CA ASP A 287 -4.43 4.76 36.05
C ASP A 287 -3.17 4.09 36.62
N SER A 288 -2.99 2.78 36.40
CA SER A 288 -1.90 1.99 37.03
C SER A 288 -0.98 1.25 36.07
N TYR A 289 -1.44 0.93 34.84
CA TYR A 289 -0.71 0.05 33.92
C TYR A 289 -0.44 0.65 32.54
N LEU A 290 -0.82 1.90 32.27
CA LEU A 290 -0.78 2.50 30.94
C LEU A 290 0.60 2.44 30.27
N SER A 291 1.69 2.62 31.04
CA SER A 291 3.05 2.54 30.51
C SER A 291 3.48 1.12 30.11
N ARG A 292 2.75 0.10 30.56
CA ARG A 292 2.99 -1.33 30.27
C ARG A 292 1.92 -1.91 29.36
N VAL A 293 0.71 -1.37 29.38
CA VAL A 293 -0.46 -1.81 28.63
C VAL A 293 -1.04 -0.61 27.87
N PRO A 294 -0.45 -0.24 26.72
CA PRO A 294 -0.86 0.97 25.99
C PRO A 294 -2.16 0.82 25.20
N VAL A 295 -2.66 -0.40 25.00
CA VAL A 295 -3.86 -0.67 24.18
C VAL A 295 -4.71 -1.75 24.83
N VAL A 296 -6.02 -1.49 24.87
CA VAL A 296 -7.05 -2.38 25.37
C VAL A 296 -8.20 -2.43 24.37
N MET A 297 -8.47 -3.60 23.81
CA MET A 297 -9.48 -3.83 22.78
C MET A 297 -10.63 -4.63 23.36
N TRP A 298 -11.78 -3.98 23.53
CA TRP A 298 -12.98 -4.67 23.99
C TRP A 298 -13.46 -5.66 22.93
N PHE A 299 -13.73 -6.88 23.34
CA PHE A 299 -14.45 -7.86 22.54
C PHE A 299 -15.91 -7.84 23.02
N CYS A 300 -16.85 -7.33 22.21
CA CYS A 300 -16.72 -6.80 20.84
C CYS A 300 -17.78 -5.72 20.55
N TRP A 301 -17.87 -5.26 19.29
CA TRP A 301 -18.87 -4.25 18.90
C TRP A 301 -20.32 -4.70 19.17
N SER A 302 -20.67 -5.94 18.80
CA SER A 302 -22.07 -6.41 18.87
C SER A 302 -22.18 -7.89 19.18
N ASP A 303 -23.25 -8.27 19.89
CA ASP A 303 -23.64 -9.66 20.12
C ASP A 303 -23.97 -10.41 18.82
N ALA A 304 -24.17 -9.70 17.69
CA ALA A 304 -24.27 -10.31 16.37
C ALA A 304 -22.96 -11.00 15.92
N MET A 305 -21.81 -10.56 16.44
CA MET A 305 -20.53 -11.24 16.28
C MET A 305 -20.49 -12.47 17.18
N VAL A 306 -20.46 -12.23 18.49
CA VAL A 306 -20.46 -13.28 19.52
C VAL A 306 -21.22 -12.80 20.74
N ALA A 307 -22.40 -13.34 20.96
CA ALA A 307 -23.15 -13.07 22.18
C ALA A 307 -22.50 -13.75 23.40
N PRO A 308 -22.52 -13.12 24.59
CA PRO A 308 -23.14 -11.85 24.92
C PRO A 308 -22.11 -10.70 25.10
N PHE A 309 -21.02 -10.71 24.32
CA PHE A 309 -19.86 -9.85 24.51
C PHE A 309 -19.98 -8.42 23.96
N GLY A 310 -20.94 -8.18 23.07
CA GLY A 310 -21.14 -6.90 22.39
C GLY A 310 -21.37 -5.73 23.34
N VAL A 311 -20.93 -4.53 22.95
CA VAL A 311 -21.46 -3.27 23.51
C VAL A 311 -22.87 -2.97 22.97
N LEU A 312 -23.22 -3.56 21.82
CA LEU A 312 -24.58 -3.63 21.30
C LEU A 312 -25.14 -5.06 21.42
N ASP A 313 -26.46 -5.16 21.52
CA ASP A 313 -27.16 -6.43 21.33
C ASP A 313 -27.17 -6.85 19.84
N ALA A 314 -27.65 -8.06 19.56
CA ALA A 314 -27.62 -8.62 18.21
C ALA A 314 -28.52 -7.86 17.22
N GLY A 315 -29.47 -7.07 17.71
CA GLY A 315 -30.33 -6.18 16.91
C GLY A 315 -29.75 -4.78 16.72
N GLY A 316 -28.56 -4.49 17.26
CA GLY A 316 -27.94 -3.17 17.23
C GLY A 316 -28.40 -2.23 18.35
N GLY A 317 -29.20 -2.71 19.31
CA GLY A 317 -29.60 -1.96 20.47
C GLY A 317 -28.42 -1.73 21.43
N ARG A 318 -28.29 -0.50 21.96
CA ARG A 318 -27.23 -0.18 22.93
C ARG A 318 -27.43 -0.96 24.23
N LYS A 319 -26.38 -1.64 24.70
CA LYS A 319 -26.32 -2.23 26.04
C LYS A 319 -25.71 -1.22 27.02
N PRO A 320 -25.88 -1.40 28.35
CA PRO A 320 -25.22 -0.56 29.34
C PRO A 320 -23.69 -0.49 29.21
N SER A 321 -23.07 -1.48 28.58
CA SER A 321 -21.64 -1.51 28.25
C SER A 321 -21.24 -0.50 27.18
N TYR A 322 -22.13 -0.13 26.24
CA TYR A 322 -21.88 0.97 25.29
C TYR A 322 -21.68 2.28 26.03
N ASP A 323 -22.63 2.64 26.89
CA ASP A 323 -22.57 3.89 27.67
C ASP A 323 -21.40 3.86 28.66
N ALA A 324 -21.07 2.68 29.20
CA ALA A 324 -19.88 2.52 30.04
C ALA A 324 -18.59 2.79 29.28
N TYR A 325 -18.45 2.29 28.05
CA TYR A 325 -17.28 2.52 27.19
C TYR A 325 -17.17 4.01 26.85
N ALA A 326 -18.26 4.60 26.34
CA ALA A 326 -18.29 6.02 25.98
C ALA A 326 -18.01 6.95 27.16
N ALA A 327 -18.35 6.54 28.39
CA ALA A 327 -18.06 7.33 29.58
C ALA A 327 -16.61 7.27 30.05
N VAL A 328 -15.85 6.21 29.72
CA VAL A 328 -14.44 6.08 30.11
C VAL A 328 -13.47 6.48 29.01
N ALA A 329 -13.88 6.36 27.75
CA ALA A 329 -13.14 6.81 26.59
C ALA A 329 -13.18 8.35 26.48
N PRO A 330 -12.04 9.02 26.21
CA PRO A 330 -12.03 10.44 25.90
C PRO A 330 -12.87 10.76 24.65
N ASP A 331 -13.55 11.90 24.70
CA ASP A 331 -14.29 12.46 23.56
C ASP A 331 -13.41 12.48 22.30
N TRP A 332 -14.04 12.28 21.15
CA TRP A 332 -13.33 12.36 19.87
C TRP A 332 -12.97 13.82 19.57
N ASP A 333 -11.67 14.11 19.44
CA ASP A 333 -11.21 15.38 18.90
C ASP A 333 -11.33 15.31 17.36
N PRO A 334 -12.13 16.17 16.71
CA PRO A 334 -12.25 16.20 15.26
C PRO A 334 -10.90 16.37 14.53
N ALA A 335 -9.91 16.98 15.18
CA ALA A 335 -8.56 17.10 14.63
C ALA A 335 -7.81 15.75 14.55
N CYS A 336 -8.27 14.72 15.26
CA CYS A 336 -7.75 13.35 15.14
C CYS A 336 -8.24 12.61 13.91
N GLY A 337 -9.30 13.11 13.24
CA GLY A 337 -9.79 12.59 11.96
C GLY A 337 -9.43 13.47 10.76
N SER A 338 -8.80 14.65 10.97
CA SER A 338 -8.31 15.49 9.88
C SER A 338 -6.88 15.10 9.50
N THR A 339 -6.72 13.86 9.07
CA THR A 339 -5.65 13.50 8.17
C THR A 339 -6.32 13.20 6.85
N THR A 340 -6.74 14.24 6.11
CA THR A 340 -6.43 14.15 4.67
C THR A 340 -4.92 14.06 4.66
N PRO A 341 -4.31 12.92 4.29
CA PRO A 341 -2.87 12.88 4.11
C PRO A 341 -2.54 14.04 3.18
N ALA A 342 -1.50 14.81 3.52
CA ALA A 342 -1.14 15.90 2.64
C ALA A 342 -0.74 15.27 1.32
N ASP A 343 -1.50 15.58 0.27
CA ASP A 343 -1.10 15.44 -1.13
C ASP A 343 0.36 15.91 -1.27
N ALA A 344 1.28 14.95 -1.22
CA ALA A 344 2.70 15.26 -0.96
C ALA A 344 3.43 15.68 -2.24
N ASP A 345 2.86 15.35 -3.40
CA ASP A 345 3.36 15.73 -4.72
C ASP A 345 2.52 16.80 -5.43
N GLY A 346 1.31 17.08 -4.95
CA GLY A 346 0.46 18.20 -5.37
C GLY A 346 -0.49 17.89 -6.54
N ASP A 347 -0.83 16.63 -6.79
CA ASP A 347 -1.66 16.21 -7.92
C ASP A 347 -3.18 16.24 -7.66
N GLY A 348 -3.58 16.51 -6.41
CA GLY A 348 -4.96 16.56 -5.96
C GLY A 348 -5.52 15.25 -5.42
N TRP A 349 -4.72 14.19 -5.38
CA TRP A 349 -5.01 12.92 -4.73
C TRP A 349 -4.20 12.77 -3.44
N SER A 350 -4.63 11.86 -2.57
CA SER A 350 -3.94 11.62 -1.30
C SER A 350 -4.21 10.19 -0.85
N PRO A 351 -3.33 9.59 -0.03
CA PRO A 351 -3.56 8.27 0.52
C PRO A 351 -4.90 8.18 1.27
N PRO A 352 -5.58 7.02 1.24
CA PRO A 352 -5.17 5.78 0.59
C PRO A 352 -5.62 5.67 -0.88
N ALA A 353 -6.22 6.72 -1.45
CA ALA A 353 -6.64 6.69 -2.85
C ALA A 353 -5.41 6.71 -3.76
N ASP A 354 -4.43 7.53 -3.40
CA ASP A 354 -3.10 7.54 -3.99
C ASP A 354 -2.21 6.45 -3.35
N CYS A 355 -1.67 5.57 -4.20
CA CYS A 355 -0.81 4.46 -3.85
C CYS A 355 0.69 4.81 -3.82
N ASP A 356 1.09 5.98 -4.35
CA ASP A 356 2.44 6.55 -4.24
C ASP A 356 2.40 8.09 -4.19
N ASP A 357 1.95 8.63 -3.05
CA ASP A 357 1.82 10.07 -2.67
C ASP A 357 3.12 10.89 -2.72
N GLY A 358 4.22 10.31 -3.21
CA GLY A 358 5.46 11.01 -3.53
C GLY A 358 5.66 11.25 -5.02
N ASN A 359 4.69 10.87 -5.86
CA ASN A 359 4.79 10.85 -7.31
C ASN A 359 3.45 11.23 -7.98
N ALA A 360 3.34 12.48 -8.41
CA ALA A 360 2.16 13.07 -9.06
C ALA A 360 1.69 12.42 -10.38
N ALA A 361 2.38 11.35 -10.82
CA ALA A 361 1.99 10.52 -11.95
C ALA A 361 1.32 9.20 -11.53
N VAL A 362 1.26 8.91 -10.23
CA VAL A 362 0.67 7.71 -9.66
C VAL A 362 -0.52 8.13 -8.83
N HIS A 363 -1.73 7.97 -9.36
CA HIS A 363 -2.97 8.33 -8.68
C HIS A 363 -4.16 7.65 -9.38
N PRO A 364 -5.33 7.56 -8.71
CA PRO A 364 -6.54 7.04 -9.35
C PRO A 364 -6.87 7.74 -10.67
N GLY A 365 -7.01 6.94 -11.72
CA GLY A 365 -7.31 7.43 -13.07
C GLY A 365 -6.11 8.00 -13.83
N ALA A 366 -4.87 7.84 -13.31
CA ALA A 366 -3.67 7.97 -14.13
C ALA A 366 -3.66 6.89 -15.23
N THR A 367 -2.78 7.05 -16.21
CA THR A 367 -2.57 6.02 -17.23
C THR A 367 -1.60 4.98 -16.69
N ASP A 368 -2.06 3.73 -16.54
CA ASP A 368 -1.25 2.60 -16.07
C ASP A 368 -0.37 2.04 -17.20
N ALA A 369 0.94 2.10 -16.99
CA ALA A 369 1.94 1.75 -18.00
C ALA A 369 2.41 0.31 -17.83
N CYS A 370 1.86 -0.58 -18.66
CA CYS A 370 2.11 -2.01 -18.56
C CYS A 370 3.61 -2.41 -18.50
N GLY A 371 3.94 -3.36 -17.63
CA GLY A 371 5.22 -4.05 -17.59
C GLY A 371 6.36 -3.26 -16.96
N ASN A 372 6.09 -2.07 -16.42
CA ASN A 372 7.08 -1.28 -15.69
C ASN A 372 7.15 -1.64 -14.18
N GLY A 373 6.22 -2.46 -13.70
CA GLY A 373 6.13 -2.91 -12.32
C GLY A 373 5.60 -1.88 -11.33
N ILE A 374 5.03 -0.78 -11.81
CA ILE A 374 4.38 0.30 -11.06
C ILE A 374 2.88 0.21 -11.36
N ASP A 375 2.04 0.57 -10.39
CA ASP A 375 0.59 0.64 -10.54
C ASP A 375 0.21 2.13 -10.57
N GLU A 376 0.35 2.81 -11.71
CA GLU A 376 0.12 4.26 -11.76
C GLU A 376 -1.33 4.63 -11.48
N ASP A 377 -2.30 3.81 -11.87
CA ASP A 377 -3.71 4.14 -11.70
C ASP A 377 -4.31 3.65 -10.37
N CYS A 378 -3.47 3.05 -9.52
CA CYS A 378 -3.82 2.47 -8.22
C CYS A 378 -4.96 1.45 -8.30
N SER A 379 -5.04 0.69 -9.39
CA SER A 379 -6.09 -0.31 -9.64
C SER A 379 -5.79 -1.69 -9.04
N GLY A 380 -4.62 -1.88 -8.43
CA GLY A 380 -4.24 -3.09 -7.71
C GLY A 380 -3.11 -3.89 -8.35
N GLY A 381 -2.32 -3.25 -9.22
CA GLY A 381 -1.09 -3.76 -9.80
C GLY A 381 -0.89 -3.33 -11.25
N ASP A 382 0.37 -3.28 -11.68
CA ASP A 382 0.82 -2.97 -13.05
C ASP A 382 -0.08 -3.57 -14.13
N ALA A 383 -0.47 -2.72 -15.09
CA ALA A 383 -1.31 -3.09 -16.20
C ALA A 383 -0.79 -4.34 -16.92
N ALA A 384 -1.72 -5.22 -17.31
CA ALA A 384 -1.38 -6.40 -18.08
C ALA A 384 -0.93 -6.00 -19.49
N CYS A 385 0.35 -6.20 -19.81
CA CYS A 385 0.83 -6.00 -21.17
C CYS A 385 0.11 -6.93 -22.15
N THR A 386 -0.76 -6.34 -22.97
CA THR A 386 -1.35 -7.02 -24.11
C THR A 386 -0.43 -6.78 -25.31
N PRO A 387 0.30 -7.77 -25.83
CA PRO A 387 1.23 -7.54 -26.93
C PRO A 387 0.50 -7.02 -28.18
N GLY A 388 0.80 -5.78 -28.57
CA GLY A 388 0.40 -5.16 -29.83
C GLY A 388 -0.99 -4.53 -29.93
N ALA A 389 -1.54 -4.03 -28.83
CA ALA A 389 -2.77 -3.23 -28.89
C ALA A 389 -2.53 -1.80 -29.42
N ASP A 390 -1.34 -1.22 -29.20
CA ASP A 390 -1.11 0.22 -29.42
C ASP A 390 -0.03 0.55 -30.48
N ALA A 391 0.61 -0.47 -31.07
CA ALA A 391 1.60 -0.28 -32.14
C ALA A 391 0.92 0.24 -33.41
N THR A 392 1.25 1.46 -33.82
CA THR A 392 0.76 2.11 -35.04
C THR A 392 1.82 2.10 -36.13
N PHE A 393 1.41 1.88 -37.39
CA PHE A 393 2.30 1.78 -38.55
C PHE A 393 1.99 2.88 -39.55
N GLU A 394 3.00 3.62 -39.97
CA GLU A 394 2.94 4.64 -41.02
C GLU A 394 3.89 4.26 -42.16
N PHE A 395 3.38 4.27 -43.39
CA PHE A 395 4.14 3.94 -44.60
C PHE A 395 4.32 5.17 -45.48
N ASP A 396 5.53 5.33 -46.01
CA ASP A 396 5.90 6.40 -46.93
C ASP A 396 6.71 5.83 -48.11
N PRO A 397 6.19 5.86 -49.35
CA PRO A 397 4.84 6.35 -49.70
C PRO A 397 3.74 5.43 -49.13
N ALA A 398 2.55 6.00 -48.87
CA ALA A 398 1.40 5.25 -48.34
C ALA A 398 0.85 4.21 -49.34
N ALA A 399 0.92 4.52 -50.65
CA ALA A 399 0.54 3.66 -51.75
C ALA A 399 1.75 3.35 -52.66
N PRO A 400 2.66 2.45 -52.26
CA PRO A 400 3.86 2.16 -53.03
C PRO A 400 3.59 1.30 -54.28
N THR A 401 4.30 1.59 -55.36
CA THR A 401 4.36 0.70 -56.54
C THR A 401 5.59 -0.20 -56.52
N THR A 402 5.51 -1.29 -57.29
CA THR A 402 6.63 -2.23 -57.49
C THR A 402 7.92 -1.50 -57.88
N GLY A 403 9.01 -1.81 -57.19
CA GLY A 403 10.33 -1.20 -57.39
C GLY A 403 10.64 -0.01 -56.46
N ALA A 404 9.65 0.46 -55.69
CA ALA A 404 9.86 1.50 -54.68
C ALA A 404 10.65 1.00 -53.46
N THR A 405 11.18 1.94 -52.69
CA THR A 405 11.67 1.72 -51.32
C THR A 405 10.68 2.37 -50.37
N VAL A 406 10.16 1.59 -49.42
CA VAL A 406 9.17 2.04 -48.44
C VAL A 406 9.86 2.36 -47.13
N THR A 407 9.57 3.54 -46.58
CA THR A 407 9.87 3.88 -45.19
C THR A 407 8.69 3.46 -44.32
N CYS A 408 8.97 2.72 -43.24
CA CYS A 408 7.98 2.31 -42.25
C CYS A 408 8.37 2.91 -40.89
N ARG A 409 7.45 3.70 -40.31
CA ARG A 409 7.56 4.24 -38.97
C ARG A 409 6.59 3.47 -38.08
N VAL A 410 7.12 2.82 -37.05
CA VAL A 410 6.32 2.14 -36.03
C VAL A 410 6.33 3.01 -34.78
N THR A 411 5.16 3.38 -34.27
CA THR A 411 5.02 4.15 -33.03
C THR A 411 4.32 3.31 -31.98
N ASP A 412 4.91 3.22 -30.79
CA ASP A 412 4.40 2.44 -29.65
C ASP A 412 4.63 3.24 -28.35
N ASP A 413 3.75 3.06 -27.37
CA ASP A 413 3.83 3.70 -26.05
C ASP A 413 4.74 2.91 -25.08
N TYR A 414 5.38 1.83 -25.56
CA TYR A 414 6.34 1.02 -24.81
C TYR A 414 7.78 1.17 -25.35
N PRO A 415 8.78 1.54 -24.51
CA PRO A 415 10.19 1.57 -24.94
C PRO A 415 10.77 0.16 -25.15
N HIS A 416 10.78 -0.32 -26.39
CA HIS A 416 11.45 -1.56 -26.74
C HIS A 416 12.96 -1.36 -26.90
N ALA A 417 13.75 -1.99 -26.01
CA ALA A 417 15.21 -1.90 -26.03
C ALA A 417 15.86 -2.55 -27.26
N ASN A 418 15.26 -3.64 -27.75
CA ASN A 418 15.60 -4.27 -29.02
C ASN A 418 14.32 -4.46 -29.83
N VAL A 419 14.42 -4.25 -31.14
CA VAL A 419 13.28 -4.36 -32.05
C VAL A 419 13.72 -4.88 -33.42
N GLY A 420 12.82 -5.60 -34.08
CA GLY A 420 12.97 -6.05 -35.45
C GLY A 420 11.75 -5.72 -36.29
N LEU A 421 11.98 -5.47 -37.58
CA LEU A 421 10.93 -5.36 -38.59
C LEU A 421 11.13 -6.45 -39.65
N THR A 422 10.09 -7.23 -39.92
CA THR A 422 10.12 -8.29 -40.95
C THR A 422 8.99 -8.09 -41.96
N PRO A 423 9.24 -7.37 -43.07
CA PRO A 423 8.32 -7.29 -44.19
C PRO A 423 8.36 -8.58 -45.00
N THR A 424 7.20 -9.20 -45.27
CA THR A 424 7.09 -10.43 -46.06
C THR A 424 6.09 -10.24 -47.18
N GLY A 425 6.58 -10.23 -48.42
CA GLY A 425 5.77 -10.08 -49.62
C GLY A 425 5.60 -11.38 -50.41
N PRO A 426 5.02 -11.31 -51.62
CA PRO A 426 4.77 -12.47 -52.48
C PRO A 426 6.03 -13.23 -52.90
N THR A 427 7.19 -12.57 -52.92
CA THR A 427 8.49 -13.16 -53.25
C THR A 427 9.29 -13.59 -52.02
N GLY A 428 8.72 -13.43 -50.81
CA GLY A 428 9.33 -13.78 -49.53
C GLY A 428 9.68 -12.56 -48.66
N ALA A 429 10.46 -12.82 -47.60
CA ALA A 429 10.91 -11.80 -46.66
C ALA A 429 11.85 -10.79 -47.32
N GLN A 430 11.62 -9.51 -47.08
CA GLN A 430 12.43 -8.41 -47.59
C GLN A 430 13.45 -7.95 -46.54
N PRO A 431 14.65 -7.52 -46.96
CA PRO A 431 15.61 -6.92 -46.05
C PRO A 431 15.10 -5.56 -45.57
N ALA A 432 14.98 -5.38 -44.26
CA ALA A 432 14.67 -4.10 -43.63
C ALA A 432 15.96 -3.46 -43.09
N ALA A 433 16.27 -2.24 -43.55
CA ALA A 433 17.39 -1.45 -43.06
C ALA A 433 16.93 -0.53 -41.93
N TRP A 434 17.67 -0.52 -40.82
CA TRP A 434 17.37 0.32 -39.65
C TRP A 434 17.64 1.80 -39.93
N GLY A 435 16.65 2.64 -39.66
CA GLY A 435 16.66 4.09 -39.86
C GLY A 435 16.84 4.91 -38.58
N GLY A 436 16.57 4.33 -37.40
CA GLY A 436 16.77 5.00 -36.11
C GLY A 436 15.57 4.88 -35.16
N VAL A 437 15.73 5.48 -33.99
CA VAL A 437 14.70 5.62 -32.95
C VAL A 437 14.59 7.07 -32.51
N GLU A 438 13.37 7.52 -32.27
CA GLU A 438 13.01 8.85 -31.78
C GLU A 438 12.14 8.71 -30.52
N ASP A 439 12.46 9.47 -29.48
CA ASP A 439 11.63 9.64 -28.28
C ASP A 439 10.69 10.82 -28.53
N LEU A 440 9.38 10.56 -28.55
CA LEU A 440 8.35 11.57 -28.81
C LEU A 440 7.88 12.25 -27.51
N GLY A 441 8.39 11.82 -26.34
CA GLY A 441 7.93 12.25 -25.02
C GLY A 441 6.62 11.58 -24.60
N GLY A 442 6.31 11.64 -23.30
CA GLY A 442 5.08 11.07 -22.74
C GLY A 442 5.00 9.54 -22.81
N GLY A 443 6.15 8.85 -22.82
CA GLY A 443 6.21 7.38 -22.94
C GLY A 443 6.17 6.86 -24.38
N ARG A 444 6.00 7.72 -25.38
CA ARG A 444 5.81 7.33 -26.77
C ARG A 444 7.11 7.31 -27.58
N TRP A 445 7.34 6.22 -28.32
CA TRP A 445 8.57 5.97 -29.08
C TRP A 445 8.26 5.66 -30.53
N ARG A 446 9.17 6.09 -31.43
CA ARG A 446 9.07 5.82 -32.86
C ARG A 446 10.33 5.17 -33.39
N TRP A 447 10.18 4.06 -34.09
CA TRP A 447 11.26 3.39 -34.80
C TRP A 447 11.05 3.46 -36.31
N THR A 448 12.13 3.67 -37.05
CA THR A 448 12.08 3.83 -38.51
C THR A 448 12.89 2.73 -39.20
N TRP A 449 12.34 2.14 -40.26
CA TRP A 449 13.05 1.26 -41.20
C TRP A 449 12.75 1.63 -42.65
N THR A 450 13.62 1.18 -43.55
CA THR A 450 13.35 1.19 -44.99
C THR A 450 13.48 -0.22 -45.58
N PHE A 451 12.58 -0.62 -46.48
CA PHE A 451 12.67 -1.90 -47.19
C PHE A 451 12.21 -1.79 -48.66
N PRO A 452 12.76 -2.62 -49.57
CA PRO A 452 12.35 -2.63 -50.97
C PRO A 452 11.06 -3.44 -51.18
N VAL A 453 10.28 -3.07 -52.20
CA VAL A 453 9.08 -3.80 -52.64
C VAL A 453 9.25 -4.30 -54.10
N PRO A 454 9.92 -5.45 -54.33
CA PRO A 454 10.34 -5.87 -55.67
C PRO A 454 9.24 -6.50 -56.54
N ALA A 455 8.06 -6.78 -55.98
CA ALA A 455 6.93 -7.38 -56.70
C ALA A 455 5.59 -6.81 -56.20
N PRO A 456 4.55 -6.74 -57.06
CA PRO A 456 3.23 -6.30 -56.64
C PRO A 456 2.53 -7.36 -55.79
N GLY A 457 1.64 -6.92 -54.90
CA GLY A 457 0.82 -7.74 -54.02
C GLY A 457 0.85 -7.31 -52.55
N LEU A 458 0.26 -8.14 -51.68
CA LEU A 458 0.15 -7.87 -50.25
C LEU A 458 1.45 -8.22 -49.52
N TYR A 459 1.94 -7.30 -48.70
CA TYR A 459 3.07 -7.48 -47.79
C TYR A 459 2.55 -7.50 -46.35
N THR A 460 2.94 -8.50 -45.57
CA THR A 460 2.73 -8.53 -44.12
C THR A 460 3.96 -7.97 -43.43
N VAL A 461 3.79 -6.96 -42.58
CA VAL A 461 4.88 -6.28 -41.87
C VAL A 461 4.75 -6.58 -40.39
N ARG A 462 5.75 -7.28 -39.84
CA ARG A 462 5.78 -7.70 -38.43
C ARG A 462 6.82 -6.93 -37.64
N PHE A 463 6.40 -6.36 -36.51
CA PHE A 463 7.23 -5.69 -35.53
C PHE A 463 7.43 -6.61 -34.32
N THR A 464 8.69 -6.90 -33.96
CA THR A 464 9.06 -7.96 -33.01
C THR A 464 10.14 -7.52 -32.03
N ALA A 465 10.31 -8.29 -30.93
CA ALA A 465 11.36 -8.07 -29.91
C ALA A 465 12.79 -8.06 -30.43
N ASP A 466 13.06 -8.80 -31.50
CA ASP A 466 14.34 -8.81 -32.21
C ASP A 466 14.05 -9.24 -33.66
N PRO A 467 14.94 -8.97 -34.63
CA PRO A 467 14.80 -9.52 -35.98
C PRO A 467 14.69 -11.06 -35.94
N GLY A 468 13.53 -11.59 -36.36
CA GLY A 468 13.26 -13.03 -36.38
C GLY A 468 12.80 -13.66 -35.05
N ALA A 469 12.54 -12.85 -34.01
CA ALA A 469 11.93 -13.34 -32.78
C ALA A 469 10.48 -13.80 -32.98
N SER A 470 10.02 -14.76 -32.17
CA SER A 470 8.62 -15.20 -32.16
C SER A 470 7.69 -14.22 -31.43
N THR A 471 8.24 -13.34 -30.59
CA THR A 471 7.49 -12.34 -29.83
C THR A 471 7.06 -11.21 -30.75
N LEU A 472 5.75 -11.09 -30.95
CA LEU A 472 5.11 -10.10 -31.82
C LEU A 472 4.67 -8.89 -30.99
N TYR A 473 5.12 -7.70 -31.36
CA TYR A 473 4.70 -6.43 -30.80
C TYR A 473 3.69 -5.70 -31.69
N GLY A 474 3.65 -6.00 -32.99
CA GLY A 474 2.63 -5.47 -33.89
C GLY A 474 2.68 -6.14 -35.25
N GLU A 475 1.56 -6.17 -35.95
CA GLU A 475 1.48 -6.68 -37.31
C GLU A 475 0.49 -5.84 -38.12
N THR A 476 0.87 -5.51 -39.34
CA THR A 476 -0.01 -4.83 -40.29
C THR A 476 0.23 -5.34 -41.71
N THR A 477 -0.59 -4.89 -42.65
CA THR A 477 -0.46 -5.21 -44.07
C THR A 477 -0.29 -3.96 -44.91
N LEU A 478 0.54 -4.05 -45.95
CA LEU A 478 0.78 -3.01 -46.95
C LEU A 478 0.50 -3.60 -48.34
N TRP A 479 -0.31 -2.93 -49.14
CA TRP A 479 -0.53 -3.31 -50.53
C TRP A 479 0.47 -2.60 -51.44
N VAL A 480 1.04 -3.33 -52.40
CA VAL A 480 1.97 -2.79 -53.41
C VAL A 480 1.37 -3.00 -54.80
N ALA A 481 1.15 -1.91 -55.53
CA ALA A 481 0.56 -1.97 -56.87
C ALA A 481 1.59 -2.30 -57.96
N ASP A 482 1.10 -2.79 -59.10
CA ASP A 482 1.89 -2.84 -60.34
C ASP A 482 1.92 -1.41 -60.91
N PRO A 483 3.07 -0.80 -61.20
CA PRO A 483 3.14 0.57 -61.71
C PRO A 483 2.41 0.78 -63.06
N THR A 484 1.96 -0.30 -63.71
CA THR A 484 1.19 -0.27 -64.95
C THR A 484 -0.28 -0.68 -64.78
N SER A 485 -0.71 -1.06 -63.58
CA SER A 485 -2.13 -1.31 -63.29
C SER A 485 -2.87 0.01 -63.07
N ASP A 486 -4.13 0.05 -63.48
CA ASP A 486 -5.12 1.11 -63.21
C ASP A 486 -6.26 0.38 -62.49
N ALA A 487 -6.24 0.38 -61.15
CA ALA A 487 -7.04 -0.54 -60.35
C ALA A 487 -8.47 -0.04 -60.08
N ASP A 488 -8.70 1.27 -60.10
CA ASP A 488 -10.03 1.88 -60.04
C ASP A 488 -10.64 2.18 -61.43
N GLY A 489 -9.85 2.08 -62.49
CA GLY A 489 -10.29 2.15 -63.89
C GLY A 489 -10.46 3.57 -64.41
N ASP A 490 -9.80 4.54 -63.80
CA ASP A 490 -9.97 5.96 -64.05
C ASP A 490 -9.08 6.51 -65.19
N GLY A 491 -8.19 5.65 -65.70
CA GLY A 491 -7.26 5.93 -66.80
C GLY A 491 -5.86 6.35 -66.36
N SER A 492 -5.59 6.44 -65.06
CA SER A 492 -4.28 6.70 -64.45
C SER A 492 -3.67 5.39 -63.95
N PRO A 493 -2.44 5.03 -64.35
CA PRO A 493 -1.79 3.85 -63.78
C PRO A 493 -1.22 4.18 -62.39
N ALA A 494 -1.21 3.21 -61.49
CA ALA A 494 -0.74 3.29 -60.11
C ALA A 494 0.60 4.02 -59.88
N GLY A 495 1.50 4.01 -60.88
CA GLY A 495 2.79 4.72 -60.79
C GLY A 495 2.71 6.23 -60.99
N ALA A 496 1.59 6.73 -61.50
CA ALA A 496 1.26 8.14 -61.61
C ALA A 496 0.17 8.54 -60.60
N ASP A 497 -0.56 7.56 -60.06
CA ASP A 497 -1.68 7.75 -59.15
C ASP A 497 -1.26 7.91 -57.68
N CYS A 498 -1.90 8.85 -56.97
CA CYS A 498 -1.68 9.04 -55.53
C CYS A 498 -2.60 8.15 -54.65
N ASP A 499 -3.64 7.52 -55.22
CA ASP A 499 -4.37 6.38 -54.67
C ASP A 499 -5.14 5.62 -55.76
N ASP A 500 -4.50 4.57 -56.29
CA ASP A 500 -4.99 3.66 -57.34
C ASP A 500 -6.29 2.88 -56.98
N HIS A 501 -6.92 3.15 -55.83
CA HIS A 501 -8.23 2.58 -55.45
C HIS A 501 -9.34 3.64 -55.32
N ASP A 502 -9.03 4.92 -55.56
CA ASP A 502 -9.96 6.03 -55.47
C ASP A 502 -10.00 6.81 -56.81
N PRO A 503 -11.00 6.57 -57.68
CA PRO A 503 -11.05 7.14 -59.04
C PRO A 503 -11.28 8.66 -59.07
N ASP A 504 -11.45 9.26 -57.88
CA ASP A 504 -11.52 10.70 -57.67
C ASP A 504 -10.15 11.31 -57.31
N ARG A 505 -9.06 10.53 -57.41
CA ARG A 505 -7.69 10.96 -57.13
C ARG A 505 -6.74 10.52 -58.24
N ARG A 506 -6.41 11.41 -59.19
CA ARG A 506 -5.42 11.14 -60.24
C ARG A 506 -4.81 12.43 -60.80
N PRO A 507 -3.60 12.36 -61.41
CA PRO A 507 -2.94 13.50 -62.02
C PRO A 507 -3.83 14.38 -62.90
N GLY A 508 -3.98 15.64 -62.52
CA GLY A 508 -4.68 16.66 -63.30
C GLY A 508 -6.20 16.61 -63.22
N LEU A 509 -6.77 15.97 -62.20
CA LEU A 509 -8.14 16.24 -61.75
C LEU A 509 -8.28 17.68 -61.22
N VAL A 510 -9.52 18.07 -60.94
CA VAL A 510 -9.81 19.34 -60.27
C VAL A 510 -10.05 19.04 -58.81
N GLU A 511 -9.34 19.72 -57.91
CA GLU A 511 -9.57 19.65 -56.47
C GLU A 511 -11.03 19.90 -56.08
N VAL A 512 -11.51 19.09 -55.15
CA VAL A 512 -12.81 19.21 -54.49
C VAL A 512 -12.54 19.31 -53.00
N CYS A 513 -13.23 20.20 -52.28
CA CYS A 513 -12.99 20.46 -50.86
C CYS A 513 -13.47 19.30 -49.96
N ASP A 514 -12.82 18.15 -50.06
CA ASP A 514 -13.15 16.91 -49.36
C ASP A 514 -11.98 16.39 -48.51
N GLY A 515 -10.89 17.15 -48.43
CA GLY A 515 -9.71 16.81 -47.64
C GLY A 515 -8.80 15.78 -48.30
N LYS A 516 -8.96 15.53 -49.61
CA LYS A 516 -8.10 14.67 -50.40
C LYS A 516 -7.31 15.49 -51.42
N ASP A 517 -6.09 15.05 -51.71
CA ASP A 517 -5.33 15.50 -52.88
C ASP A 517 -5.92 14.79 -54.10
N ASN A 518 -6.85 15.45 -54.81
CA ASN A 518 -7.57 14.87 -55.96
C ASN A 518 -6.70 14.89 -57.22
N ASP A 519 -5.82 15.88 -57.39
CA ASP A 519 -5.01 16.06 -58.59
C ASP A 519 -3.58 15.52 -58.51
N CYS A 520 -3.21 14.96 -57.35
CA CYS A 520 -1.94 14.32 -57.04
C CYS A 520 -0.72 15.25 -57.18
N ASP A 521 -0.88 16.56 -56.98
CA ASP A 521 0.22 17.53 -57.02
C ASP A 521 0.97 17.67 -55.67
N GLY A 522 0.45 17.04 -54.62
CA GLY A 522 1.00 17.04 -53.27
C GLY A 522 0.47 18.17 -52.37
N LEU A 523 -0.51 18.93 -52.83
CA LEU A 523 -1.31 19.86 -52.04
C LEU A 523 -2.71 19.25 -51.81
N THR A 524 -3.46 19.82 -50.87
CA THR A 524 -4.82 19.34 -50.55
C THR A 524 -5.72 20.55 -50.49
N ASP A 525 -6.83 20.52 -51.23
CA ASP A 525 -7.86 21.57 -51.25
C ASP A 525 -7.32 22.97 -51.62
N GLU A 526 -6.24 23.09 -52.40
CA GLU A 526 -5.56 24.38 -52.64
C GLU A 526 -6.33 25.35 -53.56
N THR A 527 -7.37 24.87 -54.24
CA THR A 527 -8.29 25.71 -55.02
C THR A 527 -9.55 26.12 -54.26
N CYS A 528 -9.71 25.68 -53.01
CA CYS A 528 -10.83 26.03 -52.13
C CYS A 528 -10.62 27.43 -51.52
N GLY A 529 -10.99 28.47 -52.28
CA GLY A 529 -10.98 29.86 -51.82
C GLY A 529 -11.96 30.11 -50.66
N ALA A 530 -11.52 30.90 -49.68
CA ALA A 530 -12.26 31.31 -48.48
C ALA A 530 -13.73 31.72 -48.73
N ASP A 531 -14.65 31.04 -48.02
CA ASP A 531 -15.84 31.57 -47.33
C ASP A 531 -16.88 30.45 -47.13
N ALA A 532 -16.73 29.61 -46.08
CA ALA A 532 -17.81 28.73 -45.59
C ALA A 532 -17.55 28.20 -44.16
N ASP A 533 -17.32 29.09 -43.19
CA ASP A 533 -17.76 28.78 -41.83
C ASP A 533 -19.27 29.08 -41.74
N ALA A 534 -19.99 28.09 -41.23
CA ALA A 534 -21.43 28.02 -41.13
C ALA A 534 -22.05 29.15 -40.29
N ASP A 535 -23.16 29.70 -40.77
CA ASP A 535 -24.32 30.08 -39.96
C ASP A 535 -25.54 30.23 -40.89
N ALA A 536 -26.34 29.16 -41.00
CA ALA A 536 -27.58 29.17 -41.76
C ALA A 536 -28.66 28.29 -41.09
N ASP A 537 -29.09 28.70 -39.91
CA ASP A 537 -30.49 28.62 -39.48
C ASP A 537 -30.85 29.65 -38.39
N ALA A 538 -31.04 30.91 -38.81
CA ALA A 538 -31.88 31.83 -38.05
C ALA A 538 -32.69 32.71 -39.02
N ASP A 539 -33.93 32.27 -39.26
CA ASP A 539 -34.96 32.98 -40.00
C ASP A 539 -35.21 34.40 -39.44
N ALA A 540 -35.22 35.38 -40.33
CA ALA A 540 -35.73 36.71 -40.06
C ALA A 540 -37.25 36.76 -40.34
N VAL A 541 -38.07 37.09 -39.34
CA VAL A 541 -39.41 37.67 -39.57
C VAL A 541 -39.73 38.80 -38.57
N ALA A 542 -39.71 40.02 -39.12
CA ALA A 542 -40.63 41.14 -38.94
C ALA A 542 -40.95 41.77 -37.55
N ASP A 543 -40.61 43.07 -37.50
CA ASP A 543 -41.51 44.23 -37.29
C ASP A 543 -42.06 44.57 -35.89
N GLY A 544 -41.86 45.84 -35.52
CA GLY A 544 -42.81 46.62 -34.72
C GLY A 544 -42.32 47.24 -33.42
N GLY A 545 -42.18 48.58 -33.43
CA GLY A 545 -42.79 49.43 -32.40
C GLY A 545 -41.91 49.98 -31.28
N ASP A 546 -41.56 51.27 -31.41
CA ASP A 546 -41.76 52.39 -30.47
C ASP A 546 -41.76 52.21 -28.93
N ASP A 547 -41.16 53.24 -28.30
CA ASP A 547 -41.51 53.90 -27.03
C ASP A 547 -40.53 53.80 -25.83
N ASP A 548 -39.89 54.96 -25.61
CA ASP A 548 -39.77 55.75 -24.39
C ASP A 548 -38.91 55.36 -23.16
N GLY A 549 -37.95 56.27 -22.88
CA GLY A 549 -37.57 56.76 -21.54
C GLY A 549 -36.36 56.07 -20.91
N GLY A 550 -35.32 56.75 -20.40
CA GLY A 550 -35.08 58.16 -20.10
C GLY A 550 -33.89 58.26 -19.14
N GLU A 551 -32.91 59.08 -19.54
CA GLU A 551 -32.01 59.95 -18.75
C GLU A 551 -31.19 59.50 -17.50
N THR A 552 -29.86 59.61 -17.69
CA THR A 552 -28.85 60.41 -16.92
C THR A 552 -28.47 59.96 -15.50
N THR A 553 -27.23 60.08 -14.98
CA THR A 553 -26.04 60.96 -15.13
C THR A 553 -24.80 60.15 -14.63
N GLY A 554 -23.53 60.34 -14.98
CA GLY A 554 -22.74 61.35 -15.68
C GLY A 554 -21.25 61.14 -15.30
N ASP A 555 -20.34 61.25 -16.29
CA ASP A 555 -18.96 61.80 -16.37
C ASP A 555 -18.04 61.81 -15.11
N ALA A 556 -16.71 61.76 -15.15
CA ALA A 556 -15.67 61.98 -16.17
C ALA A 556 -14.31 61.47 -15.58
N ALA A 557 -13.42 60.84 -16.35
CA ALA A 557 -12.27 61.42 -17.09
C ALA A 557 -10.90 61.28 -16.40
N GLY A 558 -9.86 60.96 -17.19
CA GLY A 558 -8.45 61.20 -16.82
C GLY A 558 -7.43 60.28 -17.50
N ASP A 559 -7.07 60.61 -18.74
CA ASP A 559 -6.07 59.98 -19.62
C ASP A 559 -4.61 60.04 -19.12
N GLY A 560 -3.73 59.23 -19.72
CA GLY A 560 -2.28 59.52 -19.76
C GLY A 560 -1.35 58.37 -20.20
N ASP A 561 -1.17 58.21 -21.51
CA ASP A 561 -0.18 57.36 -22.22
C ASP A 561 1.30 57.59 -21.81
N ALA A 562 2.14 56.54 -21.96
CA ALA A 562 3.25 56.52 -22.94
C ALA A 562 4.15 55.26 -22.84
N ARG A 563 4.41 54.66 -24.02
CA ARG A 563 5.40 53.60 -24.30
C ARG A 563 6.82 54.19 -24.40
N ALA A 564 7.87 53.36 -24.20
CA ALA A 564 8.83 52.97 -25.26
C ALA A 564 10.16 52.36 -24.72
N ASP A 565 10.64 51.37 -25.48
CA ASP A 565 12.04 50.99 -25.77
C ASP A 565 12.84 50.02 -24.87
N ALA A 566 13.08 48.82 -25.44
CA ALA A 566 14.25 47.96 -25.21
C ALA A 566 15.45 48.44 -26.06
N PRO A 567 16.71 48.05 -25.77
CA PRO A 567 17.31 46.95 -26.55
C PRO A 567 18.47 46.12 -25.89
N VAL A 568 18.56 44.85 -26.32
CA VAL A 568 19.74 44.09 -26.82
C VAL A 568 20.99 43.78 -25.91
N VAL A 569 21.32 42.47 -25.91
CA VAL A 569 22.48 41.71 -25.35
C VAL A 569 23.81 41.94 -26.14
N PRO A 570 25.04 41.70 -25.62
CA PRO A 570 25.72 40.39 -25.87
C PRO A 570 26.84 39.91 -24.87
N ILE A 571 26.83 38.59 -24.60
CA ILE A 571 27.88 37.50 -24.60
C ILE A 571 29.37 37.70 -24.12
N TYR A 572 29.87 36.63 -23.43
CA TYR A 572 31.25 36.05 -23.26
C TYR A 572 32.02 36.38 -21.95
N VAL A 573 32.79 35.53 -21.23
CA VAL A 573 33.15 34.09 -21.20
C VAL A 573 34.01 33.76 -19.93
N GLU A 574 33.87 32.54 -19.39
CA GLU A 574 34.80 31.61 -18.63
C GLU A 574 35.52 31.93 -17.28
N ASP A 575 35.77 30.79 -16.58
CA ASP A 575 36.64 30.44 -15.43
C ASP A 575 36.16 30.80 -14.01
N GLY A 576 36.06 29.92 -12.99
CA GLY A 576 36.51 28.53 -12.78
C GLY A 576 36.75 28.31 -11.26
N CYS A 577 36.72 27.04 -10.82
CA CYS A 577 37.09 26.48 -9.49
C CYS A 577 35.98 26.32 -8.41
N GLY A 578 35.61 25.05 -8.18
CA GLY A 578 34.81 24.58 -7.04
C GLY A 578 35.62 23.98 -5.89
N CYS A 579 34.91 23.38 -4.93
CA CYS A 579 35.41 22.37 -3.99
C CYS A 579 34.23 21.55 -3.41
N ALA A 580 34.54 20.29 -3.10
CA ALA A 580 33.67 19.12 -3.03
C ALA A 580 33.11 18.76 -1.63
N ALA A 581 32.17 17.82 -1.67
CA ALA A 581 31.51 17.11 -0.56
C ALA A 581 32.46 16.28 0.35
N PRO A 582 32.03 15.92 1.59
CA PRO A 582 32.77 14.98 2.42
C PRO A 582 32.32 13.52 2.23
N ALA A 583 33.31 12.63 2.09
CA ALA A 583 33.19 11.19 1.92
C ALA A 583 33.15 10.41 3.25
N ARG A 584 32.62 9.18 3.14
CA ARG A 584 32.59 8.08 4.13
C ARG A 584 33.97 7.69 4.67
N PRO A 585 34.08 7.10 5.88
CA PRO A 585 35.24 6.30 6.25
C PRO A 585 34.96 4.79 6.18
N ARG A 586 35.80 4.07 5.42
CA ARG A 586 36.11 2.64 5.61
C ARG A 586 37.37 2.55 6.47
N LEU A 587 37.41 1.66 7.45
CA LEU A 587 38.63 1.29 8.17
C LEU A 587 38.74 -0.24 8.24
N GLY A 588 39.89 -0.74 7.78
CA GLY A 588 40.20 -2.15 7.64
C GLY A 588 40.80 -2.80 8.90
N LEU A 589 40.84 -4.13 8.85
CA LEU A 589 41.46 -5.07 9.78
C LEU A 589 42.99 -4.90 9.91
N PRO A 590 43.56 -5.44 11.00
CA PRO A 590 44.86 -6.11 10.97
C PRO A 590 44.80 -7.60 11.39
N PHE A 591 45.83 -8.35 11.01
CA PHE A 591 45.98 -9.81 11.08
C PHE A 591 46.95 -10.30 12.19
N LEU A 592 46.63 -11.49 12.77
CA LEU A 592 47.45 -12.58 13.42
C LEU A 592 48.16 -12.34 14.80
N PRO A 593 48.53 -13.39 15.61
CA PRO A 593 48.50 -14.85 15.36
C PRO A 593 48.03 -15.84 16.49
N LEU A 594 47.81 -17.10 16.05
CA LEU A 594 47.81 -18.45 16.67
C LEU A 594 47.86 -18.66 18.21
N ALA A 595 46.99 -19.55 18.71
CA ALA A 595 47.37 -20.71 19.54
C ALA A 595 46.32 -21.84 19.51
N LEU A 596 46.79 -23.07 19.30
CA LEU A 596 46.09 -24.37 19.38
C LEU A 596 45.60 -24.70 20.81
N ALA A 597 44.53 -25.50 20.94
CA ALA A 597 44.59 -26.81 21.64
C ALA A 597 43.28 -27.60 21.54
N ALA A 598 43.45 -28.93 21.60
CA ALA A 598 42.52 -29.98 21.24
C ALA A 598 41.50 -30.40 22.32
N ALA A 599 40.42 -31.00 21.83
CA ALA A 599 39.65 -32.14 22.35
C ALA A 599 39.83 -32.59 23.82
N PHE A 600 38.70 -32.75 24.53
CA PHE A 600 38.56 -33.87 25.47
C PHE A 600 37.12 -34.42 25.52
N LEU A 601 37.04 -35.71 25.25
CA LEU A 601 35.89 -36.59 25.41
C LEU A 601 35.85 -37.04 26.88
N VAL A 602 34.74 -36.83 27.61
CA VAL A 602 34.46 -37.61 28.82
C VAL A 602 32.99 -38.01 28.87
N ARG A 603 32.78 -39.30 28.60
CA ARG A 603 31.63 -40.08 29.08
C ARG A 603 31.62 -40.09 30.61
N ARG A 604 30.45 -39.87 31.24
CA ARG A 604 30.10 -40.58 32.48
C ARG A 604 28.62 -40.98 32.49
N ARG A 605 28.41 -42.30 32.47
CA ARG A 605 27.22 -43.02 32.96
C ARG A 605 27.33 -43.17 34.48
N ALA A 606 26.21 -43.00 35.19
CA ALA A 606 25.80 -43.80 36.37
C ALA A 606 24.33 -43.43 36.67
N ARG A 607 23.33 -44.27 36.36
CA ARG A 607 22.77 -45.41 37.12
C ARG A 607 21.92 -45.05 38.35
N ASN A 608 20.66 -45.51 38.25
CA ASN A 608 19.78 -46.12 39.27
C ASN A 608 18.70 -45.27 39.98
N ARG A 609 17.45 -45.60 39.61
CA ARG A 609 16.15 -45.65 40.34
C ARG A 609 16.27 -46.24 41.78
N PRO A 610 15.23 -46.27 42.67
CA PRO A 610 13.77 -46.21 42.43
C PRO A 610 12.89 -45.46 43.47
N GLY A 611 11.58 -45.31 43.18
CA GLY A 611 10.57 -45.06 44.23
C GLY A 611 9.24 -44.47 43.75
N ARG A 612 8.23 -45.32 43.51
CA ARG A 612 6.78 -45.03 43.62
C ARG A 612 6.30 -45.83 44.86
N PRO A 613 5.18 -45.52 45.58
CA PRO A 613 3.84 -45.36 44.96
C PRO A 613 2.76 -44.50 45.70
N ARG A 614 1.60 -44.33 45.01
CA ARG A 614 0.21 -44.01 45.46
C ARG A 614 -0.04 -42.58 46.04
N ALA A 615 -1.20 -41.93 45.89
CA ALA A 615 -2.58 -42.38 45.68
C ALA A 615 -3.44 -41.35 44.89
N ALA A 616 -4.66 -41.77 44.55
CA ALA A 616 -5.70 -41.08 43.82
C ALA A 616 -6.35 -39.91 44.59
N GLY A 617 -6.95 -38.97 43.86
CA GLY A 617 -7.84 -37.93 44.40
C GLY A 617 -8.36 -36.99 43.32
N GLU A 618 -9.59 -37.26 42.87
CA GLU A 618 -10.63 -36.33 42.41
C GLU A 618 -10.37 -35.34 41.24
N ALA A 619 -11.11 -35.57 40.16
CA ALA A 619 -11.39 -34.62 39.10
C ALA A 619 -12.70 -33.85 39.39
N PRO A 620 -12.78 -32.53 39.13
CA PRO A 620 -14.07 -31.85 38.98
C PRO A 620 -14.54 -31.88 37.52
N ARG A 621 -15.84 -32.11 37.38
CA ARG A 621 -16.61 -32.23 36.14
C ARG A 621 -16.56 -30.94 35.30
N ARG A 622 -16.25 -31.05 34.01
CA ARG A 622 -16.58 -30.04 32.98
C ARG A 622 -17.92 -30.38 32.34
N ILE A 623 -18.79 -29.38 32.25
CA ILE A 623 -20.07 -29.43 31.52
C ILE A 623 -19.79 -29.15 30.04
N ILE A 624 -20.43 -29.97 29.21
CA ILE A 624 -20.26 -30.08 27.76
C ILE A 624 -21.08 -29.01 27.02
N SER A 625 -20.51 -28.63 25.87
CA SER A 625 -20.99 -27.81 24.77
C SER A 625 -22.49 -27.90 24.42
N GLY A 626 -23.06 -26.73 24.11
CA GLY A 626 -24.34 -26.61 23.41
C GLY A 626 -24.19 -26.91 21.93
N ARG A 627 -24.96 -27.88 21.44
CA ARG A 627 -25.19 -28.16 20.01
C ARG A 627 -26.05 -27.06 19.40
N THR A 628 -25.66 -26.57 18.23
CA THR A 628 -26.56 -25.94 17.26
C THR A 628 -26.86 -26.93 16.14
N SER A 629 -28.14 -27.23 15.95
CA SER A 629 -28.66 -28.01 14.81
C SER A 629 -29.40 -27.07 13.85
N SER A 630 -28.94 -26.98 12.60
CA SER A 630 -29.73 -26.44 11.49
C SER A 630 -30.68 -27.51 10.92
N PRO A 631 -31.90 -27.14 10.47
CA PRO A 631 -32.78 -28.06 9.78
C PRO A 631 -32.57 -27.95 8.25
N ALA A 632 -32.58 -29.10 7.57
CA ALA A 632 -32.81 -29.19 6.13
C ALA A 632 -34.19 -29.84 5.88
N PRO A 633 -34.90 -29.48 4.79
CA PRO A 633 -36.33 -29.76 4.61
C PRO A 633 -36.57 -31.11 3.94
N ARG A 634 -37.80 -31.64 4.04
CA ARG A 634 -38.43 -32.48 3.00
C ARG A 634 -39.90 -32.75 3.28
N ALA A 635 -40.71 -32.53 2.23
CA ALA A 635 -42.09 -32.96 1.95
C ALA A 635 -43.20 -32.50 2.90
#